data_AF-A0A7S4M965-F1
#
_entry.id   AF-A0A7S4M965-F1
#
_cell.length_a   1.000
_cell.length_b   1.000
_cell.length_c   1.000
_cell.angle_alpha   90.00
_cell.angle_beta   90.00
_cell.angle_gamma   90.00
#
_symmetry.space_group_name_H-M   'P 1'
#
loop_
_entity.id
_entity.type
_entity.pdbx_description
1 polymer ?
#
loop_
_entity_poly.entity_id
_entity_poly.type
_entity_poly.pdbx_seq_one_letter_code
_entity_poly.pdbx_strand_id
1 'polypeptide(L)'
;FPDGSFANGGAMKIGPVGVICRDVDDETLYSSVTSAILATHVHPEAIDGAYIIAKAVVYLLRTSVESFDPSKFLHELEDSCRTAEMKKRISLLRKHINRGTFDSVFCGLGGLKTNPGKESYGEMSFQ
;
A
#
# COMPACT_ATOMS: atom_id res chain seq x y z
N PHE A 1 -6.88 -9.50 -20.55
CA PHE A 1 -7.11 -8.24 -19.82
C PHE A 1 -6.00 -7.27 -20.18
N PRO A 2 -6.24 -6.34 -21.12
CA PRO A 2 -5.20 -5.49 -21.70
C PRO A 2 -4.55 -4.51 -20.70
N ASP A 3 -5.31 -4.08 -19.68
CA ASP A 3 -4.85 -3.05 -18.73
C ASP A 3 -4.31 -3.62 -17.40
N GLY A 4 -4.39 -4.94 -17.21
CA GLY A 4 -4.02 -5.60 -15.95
C GLY A 4 -4.87 -5.18 -14.74
N SER A 5 -4.88 -5.99 -13.70
CA SER A 5 -5.33 -5.52 -12.38
C SER A 5 -4.18 -4.72 -11.77
N PHE A 6 -4.43 -3.54 -11.18
CA PHE A 6 -3.44 -2.71 -10.46
C PHE A 6 -2.91 -3.39 -9.16
N ALA A 7 -2.88 -4.73 -9.15
CA ALA A 7 -2.42 -5.64 -8.11
C ALA A 7 -3.00 -5.47 -6.72
N ASN A 8 -4.28 -5.14 -6.59
CA ASN A 8 -4.99 -5.36 -5.32
C ASN A 8 -4.76 -6.80 -4.84
N GLY A 9 -4.79 -7.79 -5.74
CA GLY A 9 -4.54 -9.20 -5.40
C GLY A 9 -3.10 -9.53 -4.97
N GLY A 10 -2.10 -8.84 -5.51
CA GLY A 10 -0.69 -9.01 -5.10
C GLY A 10 -0.40 -8.33 -3.77
N ALA A 11 -0.84 -7.07 -3.65
CA ALA A 11 -0.78 -6.24 -2.45
C ALA A 11 -1.41 -6.94 -1.22
N MET A 12 -2.60 -7.54 -1.38
CA MET A 12 -3.33 -8.19 -0.28
C MET A 12 -2.61 -9.42 0.31
N LYS A 13 -1.66 -10.03 -0.42
CA LYS A 13 -1.01 -11.29 -0.02
C LYS A 13 0.47 -11.14 0.32
N ILE A 14 1.03 -9.94 0.23
CA ILE A 14 2.48 -9.72 0.29
C ILE A 14 3.04 -9.64 1.72
N GLY A 15 2.18 -9.49 2.73
CA GLY A 15 2.56 -9.36 4.14
C GLY A 15 3.60 -10.39 4.62
N PRO A 16 3.44 -11.70 4.33
CA PRO A 16 4.42 -12.72 4.71
C PRO A 16 5.84 -12.49 4.15
N VAL A 17 5.97 -11.91 2.95
CA VAL A 17 7.29 -11.60 2.37
C VAL A 17 8.01 -10.57 3.22
N GLY A 18 7.30 -9.55 3.71
CA GLY A 18 7.87 -8.56 4.63
C GLY A 18 8.35 -9.18 5.96
N VAL A 19 7.63 -10.17 6.49
CA VAL A 19 8.05 -10.88 7.73
C VAL A 19 9.33 -11.69 7.52
N ILE A 20 9.42 -12.41 6.40
CA ILE A 20 10.58 -13.25 6.05
C ILE A 20 11.79 -12.36 5.73
N CYS A 21 11.57 -11.28 4.99
CA CYS A 21 12.58 -10.32 4.55
C CYS A 21 12.84 -9.20 5.57
N ARG A 22 12.48 -9.40 6.85
CA ARG A 22 12.58 -8.35 7.86
C ARG A 22 14.01 -7.90 8.17
N ASP A 23 15.04 -8.64 7.75
CA ASP A 23 16.45 -8.39 8.08
C ASP A 23 17.31 -8.12 6.83
N VAL A 24 16.69 -8.04 5.64
CA VAL A 24 17.40 -7.71 4.39
C VAL A 24 17.29 -6.22 4.04
N ASP A 25 18.07 -5.80 3.06
CA ASP A 25 18.02 -4.46 2.47
C ASP A 25 16.82 -4.29 1.51
N ASP A 26 16.56 -3.04 1.14
CA ASP A 26 15.40 -2.65 0.34
C ASP A 26 15.44 -3.19 -1.10
N GLU A 27 16.61 -3.37 -1.71
CA GLU A 27 16.73 -3.95 -3.05
C GLU A 27 16.41 -5.44 -3.04
N THR A 28 16.90 -6.14 -2.02
CA THR A 28 16.58 -7.56 -1.80
C THR A 28 15.09 -7.75 -1.49
N LEU A 29 14.50 -6.87 -0.66
CA LEU A 29 13.06 -6.86 -0.38
C LEU A 29 12.25 -6.64 -1.66
N TYR A 30 12.59 -5.63 -2.47
CA TYR A 30 11.91 -5.33 -3.73
C TYR A 30 11.98 -6.50 -4.71
N SER A 31 13.15 -7.12 -4.85
CA SER A 31 13.36 -8.28 -5.72
C SER A 31 12.52 -9.49 -5.26
N SER A 32 12.43 -9.71 -3.94
CA SER A 32 11.63 -10.78 -3.34
C SER A 32 10.14 -10.57 -3.58
N VAL A 33 9.66 -9.34 -3.40
CA VAL A 33 8.26 -8.96 -3.68
C VAL A 33 7.92 -9.12 -5.15
N THR A 34 8.79 -8.62 -6.03
CA THR A 34 8.63 -8.74 -7.48
C THR A 34 8.47 -10.20 -7.87
N SER A 35 9.39 -11.05 -7.42
CA SER A 35 9.36 -12.49 -7.70
C SER A 35 8.09 -13.17 -7.19
N ALA A 36 7.58 -12.75 -6.02
CA ALA A 36 6.39 -13.34 -5.41
C ALA A 36 5.10 -13.05 -6.20
N ILE A 37 5.00 -11.92 -6.92
CA ILE A 37 3.77 -11.52 -7.61
C ILE A 37 3.86 -11.58 -9.14
N LEU A 38 5.07 -11.72 -9.70
CA LEU A 38 5.34 -11.62 -11.14
C LEU A 38 4.47 -12.55 -12.00
N ALA A 39 4.15 -13.73 -11.50
CA ALA A 39 3.31 -14.71 -12.19
C ALA A 39 1.88 -14.22 -12.47
N THR A 40 1.41 -13.19 -11.76
CA THR A 40 0.03 -12.67 -11.87
C THR A 40 -0.04 -11.17 -12.11
N HIS A 41 1.03 -10.43 -11.77
CA HIS A 41 1.08 -8.98 -11.88
C HIS A 41 2.47 -8.53 -12.35
N VAL A 42 2.53 -7.94 -13.54
CA VAL A 42 3.78 -7.46 -14.16
C VAL A 42 3.84 -5.93 -14.22
N HIS A 43 2.74 -5.24 -13.89
CA HIS A 43 2.69 -3.78 -13.99
C HIS A 43 3.57 -3.11 -12.92
N PRO A 44 4.38 -2.09 -13.24
CA PRO A 44 5.27 -1.45 -12.28
C PRO A 44 4.58 -0.90 -11.03
N GLU A 45 3.43 -0.23 -11.17
CA GLU A 45 2.67 0.29 -10.01
C GLU A 45 2.17 -0.83 -9.08
N ALA A 46 1.88 -1.99 -9.66
CA ALA A 46 1.40 -3.15 -8.93
C ALA A 46 2.51 -3.75 -8.04
N ILE A 47 3.71 -3.87 -8.61
CA ILE A 47 4.91 -4.30 -7.89
C ILE A 47 5.27 -3.29 -6.80
N ASP A 48 5.26 -2.01 -7.13
CA ASP A 48 5.57 -0.94 -6.18
C ASP A 48 4.56 -0.89 -5.02
N GLY A 49 3.27 -1.03 -5.29
CA GLY A 49 2.24 -1.09 -4.25
C GLY A 49 2.41 -2.29 -3.31
N ALA A 50 2.69 -3.47 -3.85
CA ALA A 50 3.00 -4.65 -3.03
C ALA A 50 4.29 -4.45 -2.23
N TYR A 51 5.30 -3.82 -2.81
CA TYR A 51 6.56 -3.53 -2.14
C TYR A 51 6.36 -2.58 -0.97
N ILE A 52 5.59 -1.50 -1.14
CA ILE A 52 5.30 -0.54 -0.07
C ILE A 52 4.57 -1.20 1.10
N ILE A 53 3.65 -2.14 0.85
CA ILE A 53 3.01 -2.91 1.93
C ILE A 53 4.02 -3.82 2.64
N ALA A 54 4.89 -4.51 1.90
CA ALA A 54 5.92 -5.34 2.51
C ALA A 54 6.91 -4.50 3.33
N LYS A 55 7.33 -3.34 2.82
CA LYS A 55 8.18 -2.36 3.50
C LYS A 55 7.51 -1.82 4.77
N ALA A 56 6.20 -1.57 4.74
CA ALA A 56 5.44 -1.20 5.93
C ALA A 56 5.50 -2.29 7.02
N VAL A 57 5.34 -3.56 6.63
CA VAL A 57 5.49 -4.69 7.57
C VAL A 57 6.90 -4.74 8.16
N VAL A 58 7.94 -4.62 7.33
CA VAL A 58 9.34 -4.59 7.78
C VAL A 58 9.57 -3.46 8.78
N TYR A 59 9.11 -2.24 8.46
CA TYR A 59 9.25 -1.08 9.33
C TYR A 59 8.58 -1.33 10.69
N LEU A 60 7.35 -1.82 10.69
CA LEU A 60 6.59 -2.07 11.92
C LEU A 60 7.20 -3.19 12.76
N LEU A 61 7.77 -4.24 12.16
CA LEU A 61 8.49 -5.29 12.88
C LEU A 61 9.77 -4.79 13.55
N ARG A 62 10.38 -3.73 13.02
CA ARG A 62 11.60 -3.10 13.56
C ARG A 62 11.30 -1.94 14.52
N THR A 63 10.04 -1.52 14.64
CA THR A 63 9.64 -0.35 15.43
C THR A 63 8.95 -0.80 16.71
N SER A 64 9.38 -0.29 17.86
CA SER A 64 8.67 -0.55 19.12
C SER A 64 7.36 0.24 19.16
N VAL A 65 6.38 -0.24 19.93
CA VAL A 65 5.07 0.41 20.04
C VAL A 65 5.20 1.85 20.55
N GLU A 66 6.10 2.09 21.50
CA GLU A 66 6.33 3.39 22.14
C GLU A 66 7.06 4.37 21.23
N SER A 67 7.78 3.88 20.21
CA SER A 67 8.56 4.68 19.28
C SER A 67 7.86 4.91 17.93
N PHE A 68 6.67 4.34 17.74
CA PHE A 68 5.92 4.49 16.49
C PHE A 68 5.41 5.93 16.32
N ASP A 69 5.83 6.55 15.21
CA ASP A 69 5.37 7.86 14.77
C ASP A 69 4.78 7.73 13.34
N PRO A 70 3.47 7.97 13.16
CA PRO A 70 2.81 7.91 11.86
C PRO A 70 3.46 8.81 10.80
N SER A 71 4.01 9.96 11.21
CA SER A 71 4.63 10.91 10.27
C SER A 71 5.96 10.36 9.73
N LYS A 72 6.79 9.78 10.60
CA LYS A 72 8.04 9.12 10.19
C LYS A 72 7.77 7.87 9.35
N PHE A 73 6.77 7.09 9.75
CA PHE A 73 6.33 5.92 9.00
C PHE A 73 5.93 6.27 7.57
N LEU A 74 5.07 7.28 7.39
CA LEU A 74 4.65 7.70 6.06
C LEU A 74 5.78 8.34 5.24
N HIS A 75 6.72 9.01 5.89
CA HIS A 75 7.90 9.55 5.22
C HIS A 75 8.78 8.42 4.66
N GLU A 76 9.07 7.40 5.47
CA GLU A 76 9.83 6.22 5.04
C GLU A 76 9.17 5.53 3.83
N LEU A 77 7.85 5.36 3.86
CA LEU A 77 7.11 4.76 2.74
C LEU A 77 7.15 5.65 1.49
N GLU A 78 7.01 6.97 1.62
CA GLU A 78 7.08 7.91 0.49
C GLU A 78 8.47 7.89 -0.17
N ASP A 79 9.53 7.80 0.62
CA ASP A 79 10.92 7.72 0.13
C ASP A 79 11.22 6.38 -0.53
N SER A 80 10.55 5.31 -0.10
CA SER A 80 10.71 3.97 -0.66
C SER A 80 10.00 3.77 -2.00
N CYS A 81 9.05 4.64 -2.37
CA CYS A 81 8.24 4.48 -3.59
C CYS A 81 9.11 4.54 -4.87
N ARG A 82 8.94 3.57 -5.76
CA ARG A 82 9.68 3.51 -7.06
C ARG A 82 8.89 4.06 -8.23
N THR A 83 7.60 4.30 -8.08
CA THR A 83 6.72 4.89 -9.10
C THR A 83 6.18 6.24 -8.66
N ALA A 84 6.03 7.17 -9.61
CA ALA A 84 5.51 8.51 -9.34
C ALA A 84 4.06 8.47 -8.81
N GLU A 85 3.25 7.55 -9.32
CA GLU A 85 1.85 7.41 -8.92
C GLU A 85 1.72 6.85 -7.49
N MET A 86 2.51 5.85 -7.10
CA MET A 86 2.53 5.39 -5.71
C MET A 86 3.04 6.48 -4.76
N LYS A 87 4.11 7.17 -5.14
CA LYS A 87 4.64 8.30 -4.36
C LYS A 87 3.58 9.39 -4.15
N LYS A 88 2.82 9.73 -5.20
CA LYS A 88 1.70 10.68 -5.13
C LYS A 88 0.62 10.22 -4.14
N ARG A 89 0.24 8.93 -4.16
CA ARG A 89 -0.74 8.34 -3.23
C ARG A 89 -0.29 8.47 -1.77
N ILE A 90 0.96 8.10 -1.45
CA ILE A 90 1.50 8.22 -0.08
C ILE A 90 1.66 9.69 0.33
N SER A 91 2.10 10.56 -0.57
CA SER A 91 2.23 12.01 -0.30
C SER A 91 0.89 12.65 0.06
N LEU A 92 -0.19 12.26 -0.62
CA LEU A 92 -1.54 12.71 -0.27
C LEU A 92 -1.96 12.21 1.10
N LEU A 93 -1.73 10.93 1.41
CA LEU A 93 -2.01 10.39 2.74
C LEU A 93 -1.27 11.17 3.83
N ARG A 94 0.03 11.44 3.64
CA ARG A 94 0.85 12.19 4.59
C ARG A 94 0.36 13.63 4.80
N LYS A 95 -0.09 14.31 3.75
CA LYS A 95 -0.64 15.68 3.85
C LYS A 95 -1.95 15.74 4.65
N HIS A 96 -2.70 14.65 4.69
CA HIS A 96 -4.07 14.62 5.20
C HIS A 96 -4.28 13.76 6.44
N ILE A 97 -3.25 13.05 6.94
CA ILE A 97 -3.36 12.14 8.10
C ILE A 97 -3.94 12.82 9.36
N ASN A 98 -3.60 14.09 9.60
CA ASN A 98 -4.08 14.84 10.79
C ASN A 98 -5.39 15.62 10.54
N ARG A 99 -5.95 15.57 9.32
CA ARG A 99 -7.12 16.36 8.91
C ARG A 99 -8.43 15.55 8.88
N GLY A 100 -8.39 14.26 9.25
CA GLY A 100 -9.57 13.45 9.56
C GLY A 100 -10.58 13.24 8.42
N THR A 101 -10.22 13.49 7.16
CA THR A 101 -11.18 13.39 6.04
C THR A 101 -10.61 12.52 4.93
N PHE A 102 -11.02 11.25 4.92
CA PHE A 102 -10.79 10.32 3.80
C PHE A 102 -11.21 10.95 2.45
N ASP A 103 -12.27 11.76 2.46
CA ASP A 103 -12.74 12.54 1.31
C ASP A 103 -11.66 13.43 0.67
N SER A 104 -10.78 14.01 1.48
CA SER A 104 -9.72 14.89 0.98
C SER A 104 -8.61 14.12 0.26
N VAL A 105 -8.30 12.90 0.75
CA VAL A 105 -7.40 11.96 0.07
C VAL A 105 -8.04 11.47 -1.23
N PHE A 106 -9.31 11.08 -1.18
CA PHE A 106 -10.05 10.58 -2.34
C PHE A 106 -10.16 11.61 -3.47
N CYS A 107 -10.51 12.86 -3.14
CA CYS A 107 -10.52 13.96 -4.12
C CYS A 107 -9.12 14.23 -4.69
N GLY A 108 -8.07 14.17 -3.85
CA GLY A 108 -6.68 14.38 -4.28
C GLY A 108 -6.16 13.31 -5.26
N LEU A 109 -6.74 12.10 -5.23
CA LEU A 109 -6.46 11.02 -6.16
C LEU A 109 -7.22 11.14 -7.49
N GLY A 110 -8.05 12.18 -7.65
CA GLY A 110 -8.88 12.37 -8.85
C GLY A 110 -10.27 11.73 -8.74
N GLY A 111 -10.66 11.24 -7.56
CA GLY A 111 -12.03 10.80 -7.29
C GLY A 111 -13.01 11.97 -7.29
N LEU A 112 -14.14 11.84 -7.98
CA LEU A 112 -15.25 12.80 -7.88
C LEU A 112 -15.96 12.63 -6.53
N LYS A 113 -16.49 13.70 -5.92
CA LYS A 113 -17.31 13.67 -4.68
C LYS A 113 -18.65 12.90 -4.82
N THR A 114 -18.73 11.91 -5.70
CA THR A 114 -19.78 10.91 -5.60
C THR A 114 -19.42 10.05 -4.40
N ASN A 115 -20.12 10.28 -3.29
CA ASN A 115 -20.21 9.38 -2.14
C ASN A 115 -20.03 7.94 -2.65
N PRO A 116 -18.94 7.22 -2.31
CA PRO A 116 -18.86 5.81 -2.64
C PRO A 116 -19.99 5.22 -1.82
N GLY A 117 -21.15 5.02 -2.47
CA GLY A 117 -22.39 4.68 -1.79
C GLY A 117 -22.09 3.57 -0.81
N LYS A 118 -22.65 3.65 0.41
CA LYS A 118 -22.52 2.63 1.45
C LYS A 118 -22.30 1.29 0.77
N GLU A 119 -21.12 0.67 0.94
CA GLU A 119 -20.94 -0.69 0.46
C GLU A 119 -22.00 -1.52 1.17
N SER A 120 -23.12 -1.71 0.48
CA SER A 120 -24.12 -2.70 0.82
C SER A 120 -23.45 -4.02 0.46
N TYR A 121 -22.65 -4.55 1.38
CA TYR A 121 -22.52 -5.99 1.47
C TYR A 121 -23.95 -6.45 1.67
N GLY A 122 -24.57 -6.96 0.58
CA GLY A 122 -25.95 -7.41 0.61
C GLY A 122 -26.14 -8.29 1.84
N GLU A 123 -27.27 -8.13 2.54
CA GLU A 123 -27.57 -8.93 3.72
C GLU A 123 -27.37 -10.41 3.38
N MET A 124 -26.28 -11.01 3.86
CA MET A 124 -26.14 -12.45 3.85
C MET A 124 -26.99 -12.97 5.00
N SER A 125 -28.21 -13.41 4.69
CA SER A 125 -28.97 -14.24 5.61
C SER A 125 -28.19 -15.55 5.80
N PHE A 126 -27.56 -15.72 6.97
CA PHE A 126 -27.18 -17.04 7.42
C PHE A 126 -28.49 -17.81 7.69
N GLN A 127 -28.82 -18.75 6.80
CA GLN A 127 -29.80 -19.79 7.07
C GLN A 127 -29.19 -20.84 7.98
#